data_AF-A0A6L7KKV0-F1
#
_entry.id   AF-A0A6L7KKV0-F1
#
_cell.length_a   1.000
_cell.length_b   1.000
_cell.length_c   1.000
_cell.angle_alpha   90.00
_cell.angle_beta   90.00
_cell.angle_gamma   90.00
#
_symmetry.space_group_name_H-M   'P 1'
#
loop_
_entity.id
_entity.type
_entity.pdbx_description
1 polymer ?
#
loop_
_entity_poly.entity_id
_entity_poly.type
_entity_poly.pdbx_seq_one_letter_code
_entity_poly.pdbx_strand_id
1 'polypeptide(L)'
;IRLVRDLAREGKAILMISSELSELLTACDRILVMAGGRVHADEPRDAFDDPNSAVGDTAHRLQAAEQRLQIAIQKALIAGQRGIHGHA
;
A
#
# COMPACT_ATOMS: atom_id res chain seq x y z
N ILE A 1 -4.99 -15.50 3.36
CA ILE A 1 -3.92 -15.28 2.35
C ILE A 1 -3.31 -16.52 1.68
N ARG A 2 -3.40 -17.75 2.23
CA ARG A 2 -2.73 -18.95 1.64
C ARG A 2 -3.09 -19.19 0.16
N LEU A 3 -4.38 -19.24 -0.18
CA LEU A 3 -4.85 -19.43 -1.56
C LEU A 3 -4.29 -18.39 -2.54
N VAL A 4 -4.30 -17.12 -2.13
CA VAL A 4 -3.74 -15.99 -2.92
C VAL A 4 -2.25 -16.22 -3.19
N ARG A 5 -1.48 -16.61 -2.16
CA ARG A 5 -0.04 -16.90 -2.33
C ARG A 5 0.23 -18.11 -3.22
N ASP A 6 -0.61 -19.14 -3.14
CA ASP A 6 -0.46 -20.34 -3.97
C ASP A 6 -0.73 -20.00 -5.45
N LEU A 7 -1.81 -19.25 -5.74
CA LEU A 7 -2.11 -18.77 -7.10
C LEU A 7 -1.02 -17.84 -7.64
N ALA A 8 -0.47 -16.94 -6.81
CA ALA A 8 0.64 -16.08 -7.20
C ALA A 8 1.90 -16.90 -7.54
N ARG A 9 2.20 -17.94 -6.76
CA ARG A 9 3.31 -18.88 -7.02
C ARG A 9 3.14 -19.67 -8.32
N GLU A 10 1.92 -19.87 -8.80
CA GLU A 10 1.65 -20.43 -10.12
C GLU A 10 1.83 -19.42 -11.27
N GLY A 11 2.34 -18.22 -10.98
CA GLY A 11 2.57 -17.15 -11.96
C GLY A 11 1.34 -16.34 -12.30
N LYS A 12 0.26 -16.42 -11.51
CA LYS A 12 -0.95 -15.61 -11.73
C LYS A 12 -0.79 -14.23 -11.09
N ALA A 13 -1.16 -13.18 -11.82
CA ALA A 13 -1.30 -11.85 -11.23
C ALA A 13 -2.59 -11.77 -10.40
N ILE A 14 -2.51 -11.14 -9.23
CA ILE A 14 -3.64 -10.99 -8.31
C ILE A 14 -3.78 -9.51 -7.95
N LEU A 15 -4.99 -8.98 -8.13
CA LEU A 15 -5.37 -7.67 -7.62
C LEU A 15 -6.08 -7.85 -6.28
N MET A 16 -5.50 -7.29 -5.23
CA MET A 16 -6.06 -7.32 -3.89
C MET A 16 -6.56 -5.94 -3.48
N ILE A 17 -7.77 -5.89 -2.92
CA ILE A 17 -8.38 -4.67 -2.38
C ILE A 17 -8.84 -5.02 -0.97
N SER A 18 -8.36 -4.29 0.03
CA SER A 18 -8.71 -4.49 1.44
C SER A 18 -8.77 -3.14 2.15
N SER A 19 -9.62 -3.04 3.18
CA SER A 19 -9.63 -1.93 4.12
C SER A 19 -8.62 -2.11 5.25
N GLU A 20 -8.04 -3.31 5.38
CA GLU A 20 -7.01 -3.62 6.37
C GLU A 20 -5.62 -3.48 5.75
N LEU A 21 -4.92 -2.39 6.09
CA LEU A 21 -3.61 -2.07 5.51
C LEU A 21 -2.54 -3.13 5.84
N SER A 22 -2.59 -3.67 7.05
CA SER A 22 -1.71 -4.75 7.49
C SER A 22 -1.83 -6.00 6.61
N GLU A 23 -3.03 -6.29 6.10
CA GLU A 23 -3.27 -7.41 5.19
C GLU A 23 -2.58 -7.18 3.84
N LEU A 24 -2.74 -5.98 3.27
CA LEU A 24 -2.08 -5.59 2.02
C LEU A 24 -0.55 -5.65 2.16
N LEU A 25 -0.01 -5.09 3.24
CA LEU A 25 1.43 -5.08 3.54
C LEU A 25 2.01 -6.48 3.79
N THR A 26 1.19 -7.45 4.18
CA THR A 26 1.60 -8.84 4.42
C THR A 26 1.47 -9.71 3.17
N ALA A 27 0.63 -9.31 2.22
CA ALA A 27 0.23 -10.13 1.08
C ALA A 27 0.80 -9.69 -0.26
N CYS A 28 0.98 -8.39 -0.45
CA CYS A 28 1.28 -7.79 -1.75
C CYS A 28 2.77 -7.52 -1.92
N ASP A 29 3.27 -7.71 -3.14
CA ASP A 29 4.63 -7.33 -3.52
C ASP A 29 4.73 -5.84 -3.90
N ARG A 30 3.60 -5.24 -4.33
CA ARG A 30 3.51 -3.87 -4.83
C ARG A 30 2.19 -3.23 -4.40
N ILE A 31 2.20 -1.94 -4.12
CA ILE A 31 1.03 -1.20 -3.63
C ILE A 31 0.80 0.04 -4.51
N LEU A 32 -0.38 0.12 -5.09
CA LEU A 32 -0.84 1.30 -5.82
C LEU A 32 -1.79 2.09 -4.92
N VAL A 33 -1.53 3.39 -4.77
CA VAL A 33 -2.43 4.31 -4.07
C VAL A 33 -3.17 5.13 -5.11
N MET A 34 -4.50 5.04 -5.11
CA MET A 34 -5.36 5.72 -6.07
C MET A 34 -6.33 6.68 -5.36
N ALA A 35 -6.54 7.86 -5.95
CA ALA A 35 -7.53 8.84 -5.48
C ALA A 35 -8.00 9.72 -6.64
N GLY A 36 -9.31 9.94 -6.75
CA GLY A 36 -9.90 10.77 -7.82
C GLY A 36 -9.65 10.23 -9.23
N GLY A 37 -9.67 8.90 -9.39
CA GLY A 37 -9.45 8.24 -10.68
C GLY A 37 -7.99 8.26 -11.18
N ARG A 38 -7.02 8.68 -10.34
CA ARG A 38 -5.61 8.74 -10.68
C ARG A 38 -4.75 7.92 -9.70
N VAL A 39 -3.63 7.41 -10.19
CA VAL A 39 -2.58 6.78 -9.37
C VAL A 39 -1.69 7.88 -8.80
N HIS A 40 -1.48 7.90 -7.49
CA HIS A 40 -0.63 8.86 -6.78
C HIS A 40 0.66 8.22 -6.25
N ALA A 41 0.67 6.91 -6.05
CA ALA A 41 1.87 6.15 -5.73
C ALA A 41 1.79 4.77 -6.40
N ASP A 42 2.93 4.30 -6.85
CA ASP A 42 3.11 2.97 -7.42
C ASP A 42 4.47 2.42 -6.99
N GLU A 43 4.49 1.82 -5.81
CA GLU A 43 5.74 1.50 -5.10
C GLU A 43 5.79 0.02 -4.73
N PRO A 44 6.99 -0.59 -4.67
CA PRO A 44 7.15 -1.90 -4.07
C PRO A 44 6.76 -1.85 -2.59
N ARG A 45 6.29 -2.97 -2.04
CA ARG A 45 5.81 -3.02 -0.65
C ARG A 45 6.89 -2.62 0.35
N ASP A 46 8.15 -2.91 0.09
CA ASP A 46 9.28 -2.59 0.97
C ASP A 46 9.60 -1.09 1.02
N ALA A 47 9.15 -0.27 0.06
CA ALA A 47 9.27 1.19 0.14
C ALA A 47 8.53 1.80 1.34
N PHE A 48 7.58 1.07 1.92
CA PHE A 48 6.86 1.47 3.13
C PHE A 48 7.59 1.04 4.42
N ASP A 49 8.59 0.15 4.36
CA ASP A 49 9.33 -0.28 5.55
C ASP A 49 10.17 0.85 6.16
N ASP A 50 10.44 0.72 7.47
CA ASP A 50 11.31 1.65 8.17
C ASP A 50 12.79 1.28 7.98
N PRO A 51 13.59 2.12 7.29
CA PRO A 51 15.00 1.80 7.06
C PRO A 51 15.80 1.73 8.37
N ASN A 52 15.32 2.37 9.45
CA ASN A 52 15.96 2.35 10.76
C ASN A 52 15.44 1.25 11.69
N SER A 53 14.51 0.40 11.23
CA SER A 53 13.99 -0.68 12.06
C SER A 53 15.05 -1.76 12.30
N ALA A 54 15.24 -2.13 13.57
CA ALA A 54 16.16 -3.18 13.94
C ALA A 54 15.71 -4.55 13.40
N VAL A 55 16.67 -5.35 12.93
CA VAL A 55 16.42 -6.72 12.48
C VAL A 55 15.97 -7.56 13.68
N GLY A 56 14.68 -7.92 13.72
CA GLY A 56 14.11 -8.79 14.75
C GLY A 56 12.70 -8.41 15.21
N ASP A 57 12.29 -7.15 15.05
CA ASP A 57 10.97 -6.68 15.49
C ASP A 57 9.97 -6.60 14.33
N THR A 58 9.37 -7.74 14.02
CA THR A 58 8.42 -7.87 12.90
C THR A 58 7.16 -7.04 13.15
N ALA A 59 6.71 -6.92 14.40
CA ALA A 59 5.50 -6.19 14.76
C ALA A 59 5.72 -4.68 14.59
N HIS A 60 6.81 -4.12 15.11
CA HIS A 60 7.12 -2.71 14.92
C HIS A 60 7.33 -2.35 13.43
N ARG A 61 7.95 -3.24 12.65
CA ARG A 61 8.12 -3.03 11.20
C ARG A 61 6.80 -2.91 10.46
N LEU A 62 5.86 -3.82 10.75
CA LEU A 62 4.55 -3.79 10.12
C LEU A 62 3.79 -2.52 10.49
N GLN A 63 3.83 -2.14 11.77
CA GLN A 63 3.18 -0.93 12.25
C GLN A 63 3.75 0.34 11.61
N ALA A 64 5.08 0.44 11.46
CA ALA A 64 5.72 1.56 10.78
C ALA A 64 5.33 1.62 9.29
N ALA A 65 5.27 0.47 8.62
CA ALA A 65 4.84 0.39 7.23
C ALA A 65 3.38 0.79 7.05
N GLU A 66 2.51 0.37 7.97
CA GLU A 66 1.10 0.78 8.00
C GLU A 66 0.95 2.29 8.15
N GLN A 67 1.68 2.90 9.09
CA GLN A 67 1.69 4.35 9.25
C GLN A 67 2.15 5.09 7.99
N ARG A 68 3.21 4.62 7.32
CA ARG A 68 3.67 5.22 6.06
C ARG A 68 2.65 5.11 4.95
N LEU A 69 1.99 3.95 4.81
CA LEU A 69 0.94 3.74 3.82
C LEU A 69 -0.27 4.64 4.11
N GLN A 70 -0.67 4.78 5.38
CA GLN A 70 -1.72 5.71 5.80
C GLN A 70 -1.40 7.15 5.37
N ILE A 71 -0.15 7.59 5.57
CA ILE A 71 0.31 8.92 5.14
C ILE A 71 0.23 9.06 3.61
N ALA A 72 0.64 8.04 2.85
CA ALA A 72 0.56 8.06 1.39
C ALA A 72 -0.90 8.20 0.90
N ILE A 73 -1.83 7.48 1.53
CA ILE A 73 -3.28 7.57 1.25
C ILE A 73 -3.80 8.98 1.55
N GLN A 74 -3.45 9.55 2.72
CA GLN A 74 -3.87 10.91 3.08
C GLN A 74 -3.33 11.96 2.10
N LYS A 75 -2.05 11.84 1.71
CA LYS A 75 -1.45 12.72 0.69
C LYS A 75 -2.20 12.62 -0.65
N ALA A 76 -2.51 11.41 -1.09
CA ALA A 76 -3.26 11.17 -2.33
C ALA A 76 -4.67 11.77 -2.29
N LEU A 77 -5.37 11.64 -1.16
CA LEU A 77 -6.70 12.24 -0.97
C LEU A 77 -6.65 13.77 -1.04
N ILE A 78 -5.69 14.41 -0.37
CA ILE A 78 -5.51 15.87 -0.39
C ILE A 78 -5.16 16.36 -1.80
N ALA A 79 -4.25 15.66 -2.50
CA ALA A 79 -3.89 16.00 -3.87
C ALA A 79 -5.07 15.79 -4.85
N GLY A 80 -5.84 14.72 -4.66
CA GLY A 80 -7.04 14.40 -5.43
C GLY A 80 -8.11 15.49 -5.33
N GLN A 81 -8.35 16.02 -4.12
CA GLN A 81 -9.34 17.08 -3.86
C GLN A 81 -9.03 18.40 -4.58
N ARG A 82 -7.76 18.76 -4.78
CA ARG A 82 -7.39 19.95 -5.55
C ARG A 82 -7.72 19.84 -7.04
N GLY A 83 -7.71 18.63 -7.59
CA GLY A 83 -8.01 18.38 -9.00
C GLY A 83 -9.50 18.35 -9.35
N ILE A 84 -10.40 18.23 -8.37
CA ILE A 84 -11.86 18.17 -8.59
C ILE A 84 -12.51 19.56 -8.58
N HIS A 85 -11.87 20.57 -7.97
CA HIS A 85 -12.37 21.94 -7.89
C HIS A 85 -11.87 22.88 -9.01
N GLY A 86 -11.15 22.35 -10.01
CA GLY A 86 -10.57 23.14 -11.13
C GLY A 86 -11.41 23.18 -12.41
N HIS A 87 -12.61 22.58 -12.42
CA HIS A 87 -13.54 22.62 -13.55
C HIS A 87 -14.89 23.17 -13.08
N ALA A 88 -14.99 24.50 -13.00
CA ALA A 88 -16.24 25.24 -12.97
C ALA A 88 -16.08 26.47 -13.86
#